data_AF-A0A4S9BU09-F1
#
_entry.id   AF-A0A4S9BU09-F1
#
_cell.length_a   1.000
_cell.length_b   1.000
_cell.length_c   1.000
_cell.angle_alpha   90.00
_cell.angle_beta   90.00
_cell.angle_gamma   90.00
#
_symmetry.space_group_name_H-M   'P 1'
#
loop_
_entity.id
_entity.type
_entity.pdbx_description
1 polymer ?
#
loop_
_entity_poly.entity_id
_entity_poly.type
_entity_poly.pdbx_seq_one_letter_code
_entity_poly.pdbx_strand_id
1 'polypeptide(L)'
;MATATGSDANGIPIQQPKPRNPNPQALRAYHEDATLAPSPTPSSDPGTPGPGTPTNAPPSVKATSSARKQVRAEQKRGFPRIQYAARVSHFDPRSEYANFRGFFVLFWIALTIMVLTTALRNLKETGYPLSMRQWGLFTKNIYEMAVIDLVMVASTGISLPLNLMFKNSKGWLQWERQGMAVQSIFQAFWLLLWVSWPFLRDWTWTAQVFFTLHLLVMFMKMHSYAFYNGHLANTLHRLSALDDPAANTSTAAAVKYPSSQTPIADIGDKLEEEETAEADSVTQLRDDLAMELVSPFGRLTYPQNLTAANYVDFLLCPTLCYELEYPRTSSRSYLEIFWKTLAVVGCIFLLTITSEEFIIPVLDESAERLEHQHNWQEGSLVFAETVSRLLFPFMVAFLLVFLVIFEYLLGAFAEITCFADRQFYSDWWNSLDWLEFSREWNVPVHHFFRRHVYSASRNTMSRPVATFITFLVSSIAHELVMGCITRKFRGYGFVAMMLQMPIVLVQRSPWIRNRTILNNVLFWCSMILGLSMMCALYVLL
;
A
#
# COMPACT_ATOMS: atom_id res chain seq x y z
N MET A 1 -1.63 -29.55 11.58
CA MET A 1 -2.67 -29.91 12.56
C MET A 1 -3.17 -28.59 13.14
N ALA A 2 -4.49 -28.36 13.11
CA ALA A 2 -5.24 -27.20 13.62
C ALA A 2 -5.01 -25.81 12.97
N THR A 3 -5.84 -25.48 11.98
CA THR A 3 -6.23 -24.08 11.66
C THR A 3 -7.54 -23.79 12.39
N ALA A 4 -7.52 -22.80 13.27
CA ALA A 4 -8.68 -22.32 14.01
C ALA A 4 -9.67 -21.59 13.07
N THR A 5 -10.94 -22.00 13.12
CA THR A 5 -12.07 -21.38 12.45
C THR A 5 -12.81 -20.48 13.44
N GLY A 6 -12.93 -19.19 13.14
CA GLY A 6 -13.89 -18.31 13.82
C GLY A 6 -15.32 -18.59 13.35
N SER A 7 -16.25 -18.70 14.29
CA SER A 7 -17.68 -18.96 14.07
C SER A 7 -18.54 -17.75 14.42
N ASP A 8 -19.54 -17.44 13.61
CA ASP A 8 -20.61 -16.50 13.98
C ASP A 8 -21.53 -17.10 15.05
N ALA A 9 -22.39 -16.28 15.67
CA ALA A 9 -23.23 -16.58 16.83
C ALA A 9 -24.20 -17.79 16.71
N ASN A 10 -24.25 -18.46 15.55
CA ASN A 10 -24.99 -19.70 15.30
C ASN A 10 -24.10 -20.89 14.86
N GLY A 11 -22.77 -20.81 14.99
CA GLY A 11 -21.87 -21.96 14.83
C GLY A 11 -21.62 -22.46 13.41
N ILE A 12 -21.83 -21.63 12.38
CA ILE A 12 -21.59 -22.01 10.97
C ILE A 12 -20.24 -21.43 10.48
N PRO A 13 -19.33 -22.23 9.90
CA PRO A 13 -18.03 -21.75 9.41
C PRO A 13 -18.18 -20.98 8.07
N ILE A 14 -17.65 -19.75 8.02
CA ILE A 14 -17.64 -18.90 6.82
C ILE A 14 -16.45 -19.30 5.94
N GLN A 15 -16.71 -19.89 4.76
CA GLN A 15 -15.70 -20.07 3.71
C GLN A 15 -15.64 -18.82 2.81
N GLN A 16 -14.47 -18.18 2.73
CA GLN A 16 -14.24 -17.12 1.73
C GLN A 16 -14.11 -17.73 0.32
N PRO A 17 -14.82 -17.19 -0.70
CA PRO A 17 -14.78 -17.76 -2.04
C PRO A 17 -13.50 -17.37 -2.80
N LYS A 18 -12.79 -18.39 -3.30
CA LYS A 18 -11.68 -18.26 -4.25
C LYS A 18 -12.19 -17.75 -5.61
N PRO A 19 -11.52 -16.81 -6.30
CA PRO A 19 -11.94 -16.37 -7.62
C PRO A 19 -11.79 -17.53 -8.63
N ARG A 20 -12.93 -18.01 -9.14
CA ARG A 20 -13.00 -19.07 -10.15
C ARG A 20 -12.90 -18.40 -11.52
N ASN A 21 -11.82 -18.66 -12.27
CA ASN A 21 -11.78 -18.32 -13.70
C ASN A 21 -12.99 -18.97 -14.40
N PRO A 22 -13.69 -18.27 -15.31
CA PRO A 22 -14.80 -18.86 -16.03
C PRO A 22 -14.24 -20.01 -16.89
N ASN A 23 -14.63 -21.24 -16.54
CA ASN A 23 -14.27 -22.43 -17.29
C ASN A 23 -14.93 -22.32 -18.68
N PRO A 24 -14.18 -22.34 -19.80
CA PRO A 24 -14.78 -22.30 -21.15
C PRO A 24 -15.75 -23.46 -21.39
N GLN A 25 -15.55 -24.59 -20.68
CA GLN A 25 -16.47 -25.72 -20.67
C GLN A 25 -17.76 -25.45 -19.88
N ALA A 26 -17.75 -24.55 -18.87
CA ALA A 26 -18.99 -24.16 -18.17
C ALA A 26 -19.84 -23.20 -19.01
N LEU A 27 -19.22 -22.33 -19.82
CA LEU A 27 -19.94 -21.50 -20.79
C LEU A 27 -20.51 -22.34 -21.96
N ARG A 28 -19.80 -23.40 -22.38
CA ARG A 28 -20.36 -24.41 -23.30
C ARG A 28 -21.43 -25.27 -22.64
N ALA A 29 -21.27 -25.68 -21.38
CA ALA A 29 -22.31 -26.40 -20.64
C ALA A 29 -23.56 -25.54 -20.42
N TYR A 30 -23.45 -24.22 -20.23
CA TYR A 30 -24.62 -23.34 -20.22
C TYR A 30 -25.31 -23.22 -21.59
N HIS A 31 -24.56 -23.35 -22.69
CA HIS A 31 -25.12 -23.39 -24.04
C HIS A 31 -25.66 -24.78 -24.43
N GLU A 32 -25.11 -25.87 -23.87
CA GLU A 32 -25.51 -27.27 -24.13
C GLU A 32 -26.62 -27.76 -23.18
N ASP A 33 -26.66 -27.34 -21.90
CA ASP A 33 -27.76 -27.61 -20.96
C ASP A 33 -29.05 -26.88 -21.36
N ALA A 34 -28.92 -25.74 -22.05
CA ALA A 34 -30.07 -25.09 -22.69
C ALA A 34 -30.65 -25.90 -23.87
N THR A 35 -29.91 -26.90 -24.37
CA THR A 35 -30.35 -27.80 -25.44
C THR A 35 -30.64 -29.23 -24.99
N LEU A 36 -30.36 -29.62 -23.74
CA LEU A 36 -30.53 -31.00 -23.25
C LEU A 36 -31.13 -31.18 -21.84
N ALA A 37 -31.72 -30.16 -21.23
CA ALA A 37 -32.49 -30.37 -19.99
C ALA A 37 -33.86 -31.04 -20.28
N PRO A 38 -34.15 -32.24 -19.71
CA PRO A 38 -35.46 -32.85 -19.77
C PRO A 38 -36.47 -31.99 -19.01
N SER A 39 -37.67 -31.89 -19.56
CA SER A 39 -38.85 -31.35 -18.88
C SER A 39 -38.99 -31.86 -17.44
N PRO A 40 -39.37 -31.02 -16.46
CA PRO A 40 -39.72 -31.52 -15.13
C PRO A 40 -40.93 -32.44 -15.27
N THR A 41 -40.72 -33.73 -15.02
CA THR A 41 -41.80 -34.71 -14.87
C THR A 41 -42.58 -34.37 -13.60
N PRO A 42 -43.92 -34.33 -13.67
CA PRO A 42 -44.77 -33.94 -12.56
C PRO A 42 -44.86 -35.08 -11.54
N SER A 43 -44.62 -34.77 -10.26
CA SER A 43 -45.08 -35.61 -9.16
C SER A 43 -46.57 -35.39 -8.97
N SER A 44 -47.38 -36.16 -9.68
CA SER A 44 -48.75 -36.48 -9.30
C SER A 44 -49.08 -37.84 -9.89
N ASP A 45 -49.57 -38.73 -9.03
CA ASP A 45 -50.25 -39.98 -9.36
C ASP A 45 -51.06 -39.88 -10.67
N PRO A 46 -51.18 -40.98 -11.45
CA PRO A 46 -51.94 -41.00 -12.68
C PRO A 46 -53.44 -40.85 -12.37
N GLY A 47 -53.90 -39.61 -12.24
CA GLY A 47 -55.28 -39.33 -11.86
C GLY A 47 -55.56 -37.92 -11.37
N THR A 48 -54.95 -36.85 -11.89
CA THR A 48 -55.52 -35.49 -11.72
C THR A 48 -54.96 -34.46 -12.72
N PRO A 49 -55.76 -33.91 -13.64
CA PRO A 49 -55.37 -32.73 -14.42
C PRO A 49 -55.34 -31.51 -13.51
N GLY A 50 -54.23 -30.76 -13.47
CA GLY A 50 -54.24 -29.39 -12.93
C GLY A 50 -55.36 -28.58 -13.59
N PRO A 51 -56.07 -27.72 -12.84
CA PRO A 51 -57.46 -27.37 -13.13
C PRO A 51 -57.58 -26.77 -14.53
N GLY A 52 -58.15 -27.55 -15.45
CA GLY A 52 -58.62 -27.02 -16.71
C GLY A 52 -59.57 -25.87 -16.39
N THR A 53 -59.48 -24.77 -17.15
CA THR A 53 -60.44 -23.68 -17.01
C THR A 53 -61.85 -24.27 -17.02
N PRO A 54 -62.67 -24.05 -15.97
CA PRO A 54 -64.01 -24.61 -15.90
C PRO A 54 -64.80 -24.23 -17.16
N THR A 55 -65.61 -25.14 -17.69
CA THR A 55 -66.45 -24.90 -18.86
C THR A 55 -67.42 -23.72 -18.66
N ASN A 56 -67.66 -23.29 -17.42
CA ASN A 56 -68.49 -22.13 -17.06
C ASN A 56 -67.70 -20.85 -16.73
N ALA A 57 -66.37 -20.80 -16.94
CA ALA A 57 -65.60 -19.58 -16.71
C ALA A 57 -65.97 -18.47 -17.73
N PRO A 58 -66.00 -17.19 -17.31
CA PRO A 58 -66.33 -16.08 -18.20
C PRO A 58 -65.36 -15.99 -19.39
N PRO A 59 -65.81 -15.46 -20.54
CA PRO A 59 -65.04 -15.47 -21.79
C PRO A 59 -63.63 -14.87 -21.65
N SER A 60 -63.47 -13.84 -20.80
CA SER A 60 -62.20 -13.18 -20.50
C SER A 60 -61.17 -14.08 -19.82
N VAL A 61 -61.60 -14.98 -18.94
CA VAL A 61 -60.72 -15.93 -18.23
C VAL A 61 -60.31 -17.06 -19.16
N LYS A 62 -61.21 -17.50 -20.03
CA LYS A 62 -60.89 -18.46 -21.10
C LYS A 62 -59.91 -17.85 -22.10
N ALA A 63 -60.12 -16.59 -22.51
CA ALA A 63 -59.26 -15.86 -23.44
C ALA A 63 -57.86 -15.56 -22.86
N THR A 64 -57.75 -15.23 -21.57
CA THR A 64 -56.44 -15.03 -20.91
C THR A 64 -55.71 -16.34 -20.69
N SER A 65 -56.41 -17.44 -20.38
CA SER A 65 -55.79 -18.76 -20.28
C SER A 65 -55.34 -19.29 -21.66
N SER A 66 -56.15 -19.07 -22.70
CA SER A 66 -55.80 -19.45 -24.07
C SER A 66 -54.65 -18.61 -24.57
N ALA A 67 -54.63 -17.30 -24.30
CA ALA A 67 -53.50 -16.42 -24.59
C ALA A 67 -52.23 -16.85 -23.85
N ARG A 68 -52.31 -17.22 -22.55
CA ARG A 68 -51.15 -17.79 -21.82
C ARG A 68 -50.67 -19.10 -22.44
N LYS A 69 -51.58 -19.95 -22.89
CA LYS A 69 -51.28 -21.23 -23.55
C LYS A 69 -50.69 -21.01 -24.94
N GLN A 70 -51.17 -19.99 -25.67
CA GLN A 70 -50.65 -19.55 -26.97
C GLN A 70 -49.26 -18.94 -26.81
N VAL A 71 -49.04 -18.05 -25.84
CA VAL A 71 -47.72 -17.48 -25.54
C VAL A 71 -46.72 -18.57 -25.13
N ARG A 72 -47.14 -19.58 -24.36
CA ARG A 72 -46.29 -20.76 -24.02
C ARG A 72 -46.02 -21.66 -25.24
N ALA A 73 -46.96 -21.77 -26.17
CA ALA A 73 -46.80 -22.53 -27.42
C ALA A 73 -45.95 -21.77 -28.46
N GLU A 74 -46.07 -20.44 -28.52
CA GLU A 74 -45.24 -19.55 -29.34
C GLU A 74 -43.84 -19.38 -28.76
N GLN A 75 -43.66 -19.46 -27.44
CA GLN A 75 -42.35 -19.58 -26.79
C GLN A 75 -41.54 -20.79 -27.27
N LYS A 76 -42.21 -21.87 -27.75
CA LYS A 76 -41.56 -23.04 -28.35
C LYS A 76 -41.20 -22.86 -29.84
N ARG A 77 -41.63 -21.76 -30.48
CA ARG A 77 -41.37 -21.49 -31.91
C ARG A 77 -40.44 -20.27 -32.07
N GLY A 78 -39.13 -20.54 -32.05
CA GLY A 78 -38.17 -19.98 -32.99
C GLY A 78 -37.78 -18.49 -32.93
N PHE A 79 -38.25 -17.68 -31.97
CA PHE A 79 -37.80 -16.29 -31.82
C PHE A 79 -37.14 -16.04 -30.46
N PRO A 80 -35.86 -15.60 -30.42
CA PRO A 80 -35.20 -15.27 -29.15
C PRO A 80 -35.91 -14.10 -28.48
N ARG A 81 -36.54 -14.35 -27.33
CA ARG A 81 -37.13 -13.30 -26.49
C ARG A 81 -36.08 -12.73 -25.54
N ILE A 82 -35.90 -11.42 -25.56
CA ILE A 82 -35.05 -10.70 -24.62
C ILE A 82 -35.68 -10.80 -23.23
N GLN A 83 -35.00 -11.47 -22.29
CA GLN A 83 -35.41 -11.53 -20.90
C GLN A 83 -34.97 -10.26 -20.18
N TYR A 84 -35.89 -9.29 -20.10
CA TYR A 84 -35.71 -8.12 -19.26
C TYR A 84 -35.76 -8.54 -17.79
N ALA A 85 -34.71 -8.19 -17.05
CA ALA A 85 -34.67 -8.31 -15.60
C ALA A 85 -34.27 -6.95 -15.03
N ALA A 86 -34.66 -6.67 -13.78
CA ALA A 86 -34.18 -5.49 -13.08
C ALA A 86 -32.67 -5.66 -12.83
N ARG A 87 -31.85 -4.95 -13.62
CA ARG A 87 -30.39 -4.94 -13.53
C ARG A 87 -29.94 -3.49 -13.57
N VAL A 88 -29.00 -3.13 -12.72
CA VAL A 88 -28.35 -1.82 -12.77
C VAL A 88 -27.20 -1.83 -13.77
N SER A 89 -26.81 -0.66 -14.27
CA SER A 89 -25.62 -0.52 -15.09
C SER A 89 -24.36 -0.93 -14.30
N HIS A 90 -23.32 -1.41 -14.97
CA HIS A 90 -22.04 -1.73 -14.31
C HIS A 90 -21.37 -0.50 -13.67
N PHE A 91 -21.65 0.72 -14.15
CA PHE A 91 -21.17 1.97 -13.56
C PHE A 91 -22.18 2.63 -12.61
N ASP A 92 -23.33 1.98 -12.36
CA ASP A 92 -24.23 2.47 -11.32
C ASP A 92 -23.54 2.32 -9.96
N PRO A 93 -23.55 3.34 -9.08
CA PRO A 93 -23.00 3.22 -7.73
C PRO A 93 -23.58 2.07 -6.90
N ARG A 94 -24.75 1.55 -7.27
CA ARG A 94 -25.40 0.39 -6.65
C ARG A 94 -24.99 -0.96 -7.26
N SER A 95 -24.10 -0.96 -8.25
CA SER A 95 -23.62 -2.17 -8.91
C SER A 95 -22.55 -2.87 -8.08
N GLU A 96 -22.65 -4.19 -7.95
CA GLU A 96 -21.62 -5.02 -7.30
C GLU A 96 -20.50 -5.45 -8.26
N TYR A 97 -20.56 -5.03 -9.52
CA TYR A 97 -19.61 -5.46 -10.54
C TYR A 97 -18.28 -4.69 -10.44
N ALA A 98 -17.19 -5.40 -10.13
CA ALA A 98 -15.87 -4.81 -9.90
C ALA A 98 -14.79 -5.21 -10.93
N ASN A 99 -15.12 -5.99 -11.96
CA ASN A 99 -14.11 -6.51 -12.89
C ASN A 99 -13.82 -5.55 -14.05
N PHE A 100 -12.78 -4.72 -13.90
CA PHE A 100 -12.38 -3.70 -14.87
C PHE A 100 -11.02 -3.98 -15.55
N ARG A 101 -10.61 -5.25 -15.65
CA ARG A 101 -9.32 -5.64 -16.26
C ARG A 101 -9.10 -5.08 -17.67
N GLY A 102 -10.17 -4.89 -18.45
CA GLY A 102 -10.10 -4.29 -19.78
C GLY A 102 -9.57 -2.85 -19.76
N PHE A 103 -9.91 -2.04 -18.76
CA PHE A 103 -9.39 -0.67 -18.62
C PHE A 103 -7.90 -0.65 -18.31
N PHE A 104 -7.42 -1.60 -17.52
CA PHE A 104 -5.99 -1.76 -17.26
C PHE A 104 -5.21 -2.09 -18.55
N VAL A 105 -5.73 -2.99 -19.39
CA VAL A 105 -5.13 -3.28 -20.69
C VAL A 105 -5.18 -2.06 -21.61
N LEU A 106 -6.31 -1.34 -21.62
CA LEU A 106 -6.47 -0.11 -22.40
C LEU A 106 -5.45 0.97 -22.00
N PHE A 107 -5.18 1.11 -20.70
CA PHE A 107 -4.15 2.02 -20.18
C PHE A 107 -2.76 1.72 -20.79
N TRP A 108 -2.35 0.45 -20.84
CA TRP A 108 -1.09 0.05 -21.48
C TRP A 108 -1.07 0.28 -22.99
N ILE A 109 -2.19 0.04 -23.67
CA ILE A 109 -2.33 0.33 -25.10
C ILE A 109 -2.19 1.84 -25.34
N ALA A 110 -2.84 2.68 -24.53
CA ALA A 110 -2.76 4.14 -24.65
C ALA A 110 -1.32 4.64 -24.45
N LEU A 111 -0.59 4.11 -23.44
CA LEU A 111 0.81 4.44 -23.24
C LEU A 111 1.70 3.99 -24.40
N THR A 112 1.41 2.83 -25.00
CA THR A 112 2.14 2.34 -26.18
C THR A 112 1.92 3.26 -27.39
N ILE A 113 0.67 3.70 -27.61
CA ILE A 113 0.32 4.67 -28.66
C ILE A 113 1.04 6.00 -28.43
N MET A 114 1.08 6.47 -27.17
CA MET A 114 1.81 7.69 -26.80
C MET A 114 3.28 7.59 -27.18
N VAL A 115 3.98 6.51 -26.79
CA VAL A 115 5.39 6.27 -27.17
C VAL A 115 5.58 6.23 -28.67
N LEU A 116 4.74 5.47 -29.39
CA LEU A 116 4.87 5.35 -30.84
C LEU A 116 4.68 6.70 -31.53
N THR A 117 3.70 7.48 -31.08
CA THR A 117 3.42 8.82 -31.61
C THR A 117 4.59 9.77 -31.36
N THR A 118 5.15 9.75 -30.15
CA THR A 118 6.35 10.52 -29.81
C THR A 118 7.53 10.10 -30.66
N ALA A 119 7.79 8.80 -30.81
CA ALA A 119 8.92 8.31 -31.59
C ALA A 119 8.84 8.73 -33.07
N LEU A 120 7.64 8.71 -33.66
CA LEU A 120 7.40 9.20 -35.02
C LEU A 120 7.62 10.71 -35.14
N ARG A 121 7.22 11.49 -34.13
CA ARG A 121 7.48 12.93 -34.09
C ARG A 121 8.98 13.23 -34.00
N ASN A 122 9.68 12.57 -33.09
CA ASN A 122 11.12 12.72 -32.91
C ASN A 122 11.90 12.31 -34.16
N LEU A 123 11.47 11.24 -34.83
CA LEU A 123 12.07 10.82 -36.11
C LEU A 123 11.92 11.90 -37.19
N LYS A 124 10.78 12.60 -37.24
CA LYS A 124 10.53 13.69 -38.18
C LYS A 124 11.36 14.93 -37.86
N GLU A 125 11.51 15.29 -36.59
CA GLU A 125 12.15 16.54 -36.16
C GLU A 125 13.67 16.43 -36.03
N THR A 126 14.17 15.32 -35.50
CA THR A 126 15.60 15.12 -35.17
C THR A 126 16.31 14.09 -36.03
N GLY A 127 15.55 13.29 -36.80
CA GLY A 127 16.08 12.16 -37.57
C GLY A 127 16.32 10.88 -36.74
N TYR A 128 16.11 10.92 -35.42
CA TYR A 128 16.24 9.77 -34.53
C TYR A 128 14.91 9.51 -33.80
N PRO A 129 14.52 8.24 -33.62
CA PRO A 129 13.24 7.91 -32.96
C PRO A 129 13.25 8.21 -31.46
N LEU A 130 14.42 8.28 -30.83
CA LEU A 130 14.58 8.55 -29.40
C LEU A 130 15.69 9.58 -29.23
N SER A 131 15.36 10.74 -28.66
CA SER A 131 16.31 11.79 -28.31
C SER A 131 16.31 11.99 -26.80
N MET A 132 17.12 11.22 -26.07
CA MET A 132 17.19 11.31 -24.61
C MET A 132 18.23 12.33 -24.15
N ARG A 133 17.78 13.54 -23.81
CA ARG A 133 18.62 14.59 -23.18
C ARG A 133 19.08 14.19 -21.78
N GLN A 134 18.26 13.41 -21.05
CA GLN A 134 18.52 13.03 -19.66
C GLN A 134 19.48 11.85 -19.48
N TRP A 135 19.87 11.13 -20.54
CA TRP A 135 20.73 9.94 -20.41
C TRP A 135 22.08 10.23 -19.72
N GLY A 136 22.65 11.41 -19.97
CA GLY A 136 23.87 11.87 -19.29
C GLY A 136 23.69 12.10 -17.79
N LEU A 137 22.47 12.41 -17.33
CA LEU A 137 22.16 12.59 -15.90
C LEU A 137 21.99 11.25 -15.18
N PHE A 138 21.49 10.22 -15.87
CA PHE A 138 21.35 8.88 -15.30
C PHE A 138 22.68 8.15 -15.13
N THR A 139 23.63 8.35 -16.05
CA THR A 139 24.91 7.62 -16.07
C THR A 139 26.01 8.26 -15.22
N LYS A 140 25.83 9.52 -14.81
CA LYS A 140 26.83 10.25 -14.03
C LYS A 140 26.87 9.79 -12.57
N ASN A 141 28.08 9.54 -12.05
CA ASN A 141 28.37 9.21 -10.64
C ASN A 141 27.75 7.90 -10.10
N ILE A 142 27.26 6.98 -10.96
CA ILE A 142 26.63 5.72 -10.52
C ILE A 142 27.55 4.91 -9.61
N TYR A 143 28.83 4.73 -9.99
CA TYR A 143 29.76 3.89 -9.22
C TYR A 143 30.02 4.43 -7.83
N GLU A 144 30.26 5.74 -7.71
CA GLU A 144 30.46 6.40 -6.43
C GLU A 144 29.21 6.27 -5.54
N MET A 145 28.03 6.55 -6.12
CA MET A 145 26.75 6.40 -5.42
C MET A 145 26.55 4.97 -4.94
N ALA A 146 26.79 3.95 -5.79
CA ALA A 146 26.60 2.55 -5.44
C ALA A 146 27.53 2.07 -4.31
N VAL A 147 28.79 2.52 -4.30
CA VAL A 147 29.72 2.20 -3.21
C VAL A 147 29.26 2.84 -1.90
N ILE A 148 28.87 4.12 -1.94
CA ILE A 148 28.42 4.83 -0.75
C ILE A 148 27.09 4.26 -0.23
N ASP A 149 26.18 3.90 -1.12
CA ASP A 149 24.93 3.20 -0.79
C ASP A 149 25.21 1.86 -0.09
N LEU A 150 26.16 1.07 -0.61
CA LEU A 150 26.57 -0.18 0.02
C LEU A 150 27.19 0.04 1.41
N VAL A 151 27.99 1.09 1.59
CA VAL A 151 28.53 1.45 2.92
C VAL A 151 27.42 1.88 3.87
N MET A 152 26.45 2.66 3.41
CA MET A 152 25.26 3.03 4.18
C MET A 152 24.49 1.78 4.61
N VAL A 153 24.17 0.86 3.71
CA VAL A 153 23.50 -0.41 4.04
C VAL A 153 24.33 -1.23 5.02
N ALA A 154 25.63 -1.41 4.77
CA ALA A 154 26.51 -2.18 5.66
C ALA A 154 26.58 -1.59 7.07
N SER A 155 26.59 -0.26 7.19
CA SER A 155 26.63 0.44 8.48
C SER A 155 25.36 0.22 9.32
N THR A 156 24.21 -0.10 8.72
CA THR A 156 23.00 -0.50 9.49
C THR A 156 23.22 -1.79 10.27
N GLY A 157 24.10 -2.67 9.77
CA GLY A 157 24.48 -3.95 10.37
C GLY A 157 25.10 -3.84 11.76
N ILE A 158 25.58 -2.65 12.16
CA ILE A 158 26.03 -2.35 13.53
C ILE A 158 24.91 -2.56 14.56
N SER A 159 23.64 -2.48 14.14
CA SER A 159 22.50 -2.76 15.03
C SER A 159 22.45 -4.20 15.52
N LEU A 160 22.97 -5.17 14.77
CA LEU A 160 23.02 -6.57 15.19
C LEU A 160 23.93 -6.80 16.41
N PRO A 161 25.23 -6.43 16.40
CA PRO A 161 26.09 -6.56 17.57
C PRO A 161 25.60 -5.71 18.75
N LEU A 162 25.00 -4.53 18.52
CA LEU A 162 24.39 -3.74 19.60
C LEU A 162 23.27 -4.52 20.30
N ASN A 163 22.36 -5.15 19.55
CA ASN A 163 21.30 -5.98 20.14
C ASN A 163 21.85 -7.21 20.89
N LEU A 164 22.91 -7.84 20.37
CA LEU A 164 23.61 -8.92 21.09
C LEU A 164 24.21 -8.42 22.41
N MET A 165 24.77 -7.22 22.45
CA MET A 165 25.28 -6.59 23.66
C MET A 165 24.15 -6.29 24.66
N PHE A 166 23.03 -5.74 24.20
CA PHE A 166 21.87 -5.44 25.06
C PHE A 166 21.27 -6.71 25.66
N LYS A 167 21.21 -7.80 24.88
CA LYS A 167 20.76 -9.11 25.33
C LYS A 167 21.69 -9.73 26.39
N ASN A 168 23.00 -9.64 26.22
CA ASN A 168 23.95 -10.31 27.12
C ASN A 168 24.26 -9.51 28.39
N SER A 169 23.91 -8.22 28.43
CA SER A 169 24.17 -7.35 29.58
C SER A 169 23.10 -7.47 30.66
N LYS A 170 23.50 -7.88 31.87
CA LYS A 170 22.67 -7.80 33.10
C LYS A 170 22.77 -6.45 33.84
N GLY A 171 23.56 -5.50 33.32
CA GLY A 171 23.90 -4.24 33.98
C GLY A 171 23.20 -3.01 33.39
N TRP A 172 23.94 -1.89 33.33
CA TRP A 172 23.49 -0.61 32.75
C TRP A 172 23.00 -0.73 31.30
N LEU A 173 23.63 -1.60 30.49
CA LEU A 173 23.35 -1.72 29.05
C LEU A 173 22.08 -2.53 28.73
N GLN A 174 21.27 -2.87 29.74
CA GLN A 174 19.95 -3.44 29.53
C GLN A 174 19.08 -2.47 28.71
N TRP A 175 18.23 -3.03 27.82
CA TRP A 175 17.39 -2.26 26.91
C TRP A 175 16.55 -1.18 27.61
N GLU A 176 15.88 -1.54 28.71
CA GLU A 176 14.98 -0.66 29.48
C GLU A 176 15.71 0.49 30.19
N ARG A 177 16.99 0.31 30.56
CA ARG A 177 17.77 1.34 31.25
C ARG A 177 18.42 2.31 30.29
N GLN A 178 19.37 1.82 29.50
CA GLN A 178 20.15 2.69 28.61
C GLN A 178 20.31 2.15 27.19
N GLY A 179 19.98 0.88 26.93
CA GLY A 179 20.10 0.31 25.59
C GLY A 179 19.27 1.07 24.56
N MET A 180 18.02 1.45 24.90
CA MET A 180 17.16 2.26 24.02
C MET A 180 17.78 3.64 23.73
N ALA A 181 18.34 4.32 24.73
CA ALA A 181 18.97 5.63 24.56
C ALA A 181 20.22 5.55 23.67
N VAL A 182 21.10 4.58 23.92
CA VAL A 182 22.31 4.33 23.11
C VAL A 182 21.93 4.04 21.66
N GLN A 183 20.94 3.19 21.43
CA GLN A 183 20.45 2.88 20.10
C GLN A 183 19.87 4.12 19.40
N SER A 184 19.12 4.95 20.13
CA SER A 184 18.49 6.16 19.58
C SER A 184 19.53 7.22 19.22
N ILE A 185 20.56 7.40 20.05
CA ILE A 185 21.70 8.30 19.76
C ILE A 185 22.46 7.80 18.53
N PHE A 186 22.73 6.50 18.43
CA PHE A 186 23.36 5.92 17.25
C PHE A 186 22.53 6.17 15.99
N GLN A 187 21.22 5.93 16.03
CA GLN A 187 20.32 6.16 14.90
C GLN A 187 20.22 7.64 14.50
N ALA A 188 20.20 8.55 15.47
CA ALA A 188 20.20 9.99 15.21
C ALA A 188 21.49 10.45 14.54
N PHE A 189 22.66 9.99 15.05
CA PHE A 189 23.95 10.27 14.43
C PHE A 189 24.04 9.66 13.02
N TRP A 190 23.61 8.42 12.86
CA TRP A 190 23.57 7.71 11.58
C TRP A 190 22.72 8.47 10.56
N LEU A 191 21.51 8.88 10.95
CA LEU A 191 20.61 9.63 10.08
C LEU A 191 21.22 10.99 9.70
N LEU A 192 21.76 11.74 10.67
CA LEU A 192 22.38 13.04 10.41
C LEU A 192 23.57 12.94 9.44
N LEU A 193 24.44 11.93 9.64
CA LEU A 193 25.59 11.67 8.79
C LEU A 193 25.16 11.44 7.34
N TRP A 194 24.23 10.51 7.12
CA TRP A 194 23.83 10.12 5.76
C TRP A 194 22.88 11.11 5.09
N VAL A 195 22.05 11.83 5.86
CA VAL A 195 21.26 12.95 5.34
C VAL A 195 22.15 14.09 4.86
N SER A 196 23.26 14.36 5.54
CA SER A 196 24.19 15.42 5.15
C SER A 196 24.99 15.07 3.89
N TRP A 197 25.13 13.78 3.59
CA TRP A 197 26.03 13.29 2.53
C TRP A 197 25.68 13.81 1.12
N PRO A 198 24.41 13.79 0.66
CA PRO A 198 24.03 14.34 -0.64
C PRO A 198 24.26 15.86 -0.79
N PHE A 199 24.36 16.61 0.31
CA PHE A 199 24.66 18.04 0.29
C PHE A 199 26.16 18.33 0.18
N LEU A 200 27.00 17.39 0.60
CA LEU A 200 28.46 17.49 0.51
C LEU A 200 29.00 17.07 -0.87
N ARG A 201 28.19 16.38 -1.68
CA ARG A 201 28.58 15.87 -3.00
C ARG A 201 27.72 16.47 -4.11
N ASP A 202 28.36 16.79 -5.23
CA ASP A 202 27.71 17.28 -6.45
C ASP A 202 27.07 16.16 -7.28
N TRP A 203 26.23 15.36 -6.63
CA TRP A 203 25.45 14.32 -7.30
C TRP A 203 24.33 14.90 -8.16
N THR A 204 23.92 14.13 -9.18
CA THR A 204 22.75 14.42 -9.98
C THR A 204 21.49 14.26 -9.13
N TRP A 205 20.45 15.01 -9.47
CA TRP A 205 19.18 14.95 -8.73
C TRP A 205 18.59 13.53 -8.71
N THR A 206 18.75 12.75 -9.78
CA THR A 206 18.31 11.35 -9.87
C THR A 206 19.01 10.45 -8.85
N ALA A 207 20.33 10.56 -8.73
CA ALA A 207 21.12 9.83 -7.73
C ALA A 207 20.74 10.26 -6.31
N GLN A 208 20.49 11.54 -6.09
CA GLN A 208 20.04 12.05 -4.79
C GLN A 208 18.66 11.51 -4.38
N VAL A 209 17.70 11.45 -5.32
CA VAL A 209 16.39 10.83 -5.08
C VAL A 209 16.56 9.38 -4.64
N PHE A 210 17.31 8.58 -5.41
CA PHE A 210 17.52 7.17 -5.12
C PHE A 210 18.15 6.98 -3.73
N PHE A 211 19.27 7.65 -3.47
CA PHE A 211 19.99 7.53 -2.21
C PHE A 211 19.14 7.97 -1.02
N THR A 212 18.40 9.08 -1.13
CA THR A 212 17.56 9.59 -0.04
C THR A 212 16.39 8.66 0.27
N LEU A 213 15.73 8.11 -0.76
CA LEU A 213 14.65 7.14 -0.55
C LEU A 213 15.19 5.85 0.08
N HIS A 214 16.34 5.35 -0.40
CA HIS A 214 16.94 4.14 0.16
C HIS A 214 17.42 4.35 1.60
N LEU A 215 18.00 5.53 1.89
CA LEU A 215 18.37 5.97 3.23
C LEU A 215 17.18 5.91 4.20
N LEU A 216 16.02 6.46 3.82
CA LEU A 216 14.83 6.44 4.67
C LEU A 216 14.30 5.01 4.88
N VAL A 217 14.32 4.17 3.84
CA VAL A 217 13.95 2.75 3.95
C VAL A 217 14.87 2.02 4.93
N MET A 218 16.18 2.22 4.80
CA MET A 218 17.18 1.58 5.67
C MET A 218 17.12 2.11 7.10
N PHE A 219 16.84 3.40 7.29
CA PHE A 219 16.57 3.97 8.61
C PHE A 219 15.36 3.31 9.28
N MET A 220 14.23 3.21 8.57
CA MET A 220 13.01 2.58 9.11
C MET A 220 13.24 1.10 9.44
N LYS A 221 13.91 0.35 8.56
CA LYS A 221 14.28 -1.04 8.80
C LYS A 221 15.19 -1.18 10.03
N MET A 222 16.23 -0.35 10.12
CA MET A 222 17.16 -0.34 11.25
C MET A 222 16.43 -0.02 12.57
N HIS A 223 15.53 0.96 12.55
CA HIS A 223 14.69 1.32 13.69
C HIS A 223 13.79 0.17 14.12
N SER A 224 13.05 -0.42 13.18
CA SER A 224 12.14 -1.52 13.49
C SER A 224 12.87 -2.75 14.03
N TYR A 225 14.00 -3.13 13.42
CA TYR A 225 14.81 -4.26 13.89
C TYR A 225 15.31 -4.05 15.32
N ALA A 226 15.84 -2.86 15.63
CA ALA A 226 16.43 -2.61 16.93
C ALA A 226 15.37 -2.52 18.04
N PHE A 227 14.26 -1.82 17.80
CA PHE A 227 13.22 -1.66 18.82
C PHE A 227 12.46 -2.96 19.10
N TYR A 228 12.19 -3.77 18.08
CA TYR A 228 11.54 -5.06 18.28
C TYR A 228 12.44 -6.06 19.02
N ASN A 229 13.71 -6.21 18.60
CA ASN A 229 14.65 -7.09 19.32
C ASN A 229 14.97 -6.58 20.73
N GLY A 230 15.00 -5.26 20.92
CA GLY A 230 15.15 -4.65 22.24
C GLY A 230 13.99 -4.98 23.18
N HIS A 231 12.75 -4.94 22.67
CA HIS A 231 11.59 -5.41 23.43
C HIS A 231 11.69 -6.90 23.77
N LEU A 232 12.00 -7.77 22.79
CA LEU A 232 12.18 -9.21 23.02
C LEU A 232 13.32 -9.49 24.02
N ALA A 233 14.39 -8.71 24.00
CA ALA A 233 15.44 -8.78 24.99
C ALA A 233 14.90 -8.50 26.39
N ASN A 234 14.06 -7.47 26.57
CA ASN A 234 13.46 -7.18 27.86
C ASN A 234 12.50 -8.28 28.32
N THR A 235 11.66 -8.78 27.41
CA THR A 235 10.74 -9.90 27.67
C THR A 235 11.50 -11.16 28.12
N LEU A 236 12.63 -11.47 27.47
CA LEU A 236 13.50 -12.60 27.86
C LEU A 236 14.10 -12.40 29.26
N HIS A 237 14.56 -11.19 29.58
CA HIS A 237 15.08 -10.88 30.91
C HIS A 237 14.00 -11.00 31.98
N ARG A 238 12.80 -10.47 31.72
CA ARG A 238 11.64 -10.62 32.61
C ARG A 238 11.30 -12.08 32.84
N LEU A 239 11.25 -12.89 31.78
CA LEU A 239 11.01 -14.33 31.89
C LEU A 239 12.08 -15.02 32.75
N SER A 240 13.36 -14.74 32.50
CA SER A 240 14.47 -15.31 33.29
C SER A 240 14.48 -14.83 34.75
N ALA A 241 14.01 -13.60 35.03
CA ALA A 241 13.92 -13.07 36.38
C ALA A 241 12.78 -13.71 37.20
N LEU A 242 11.81 -14.38 36.54
CA LEU A 242 10.80 -15.18 37.22
C LEU A 242 11.34 -16.54 37.69
N ASP A 243 12.54 -16.95 37.26
CA ASP A 243 13.18 -18.19 37.71
C ASP A 243 13.88 -18.02 39.07
N ASP A 244 14.28 -16.79 39.42
CA ASP A 244 14.94 -16.47 40.68
C ASP A 244 13.92 -16.01 41.74
N PRO A 245 13.56 -16.85 42.74
CA PRO A 245 12.53 -16.52 43.75
C PRO A 245 12.94 -15.41 44.73
N ALA A 246 14.20 -14.98 44.69
CA ALA A 246 14.75 -13.91 45.54
C ALA A 246 14.75 -12.53 44.86
N ALA A 247 14.46 -12.46 43.56
CA ALA A 247 14.33 -11.19 42.85
C ALA A 247 12.91 -10.65 43.07
N ASN A 248 12.80 -9.40 43.55
CA ASN A 248 11.53 -8.66 43.55
C ASN A 248 11.14 -8.34 42.10
N THR A 249 10.70 -9.35 41.35
CA THR A 249 10.37 -9.26 39.93
C THR A 249 8.95 -8.69 39.78
N SER A 250 8.79 -7.73 38.87
CA SER A 250 7.50 -7.11 38.58
C SER A 250 6.47 -8.13 38.08
N THR A 251 5.30 -8.18 38.72
CA THR A 251 4.12 -8.99 38.36
C THR A 251 3.21 -8.33 37.32
N ALA A 252 3.65 -7.21 36.74
CA ALA A 252 2.93 -6.56 35.65
C ALA A 252 2.69 -7.54 34.48
N ALA A 253 1.58 -7.37 33.76
CA ALA A 253 1.25 -8.21 32.63
C ALA A 253 2.35 -8.19 31.53
N ALA A 254 2.31 -9.20 30.66
CA ALA A 254 3.16 -9.23 29.48
C ALA A 254 2.64 -8.20 28.47
N VAL A 255 3.46 -7.19 28.18
CA VAL A 255 3.13 -6.17 27.17
C VAL A 255 3.38 -6.78 25.81
N LYS A 256 2.36 -6.84 24.95
CA LYS A 256 2.50 -7.38 23.59
C LYS A 256 3.02 -6.31 22.66
N TYR A 257 3.97 -6.65 21.79
CA TYR A 257 4.43 -5.67 20.83
C TYR A 257 3.31 -5.35 19.82
N PRO A 258 3.04 -4.07 19.51
CA PRO A 258 1.95 -3.70 18.60
C PRO A 258 2.08 -4.38 17.24
N SER A 259 1.09 -5.21 16.89
CA SER A 259 0.99 -5.87 15.58
C SER A 259 0.31 -4.97 14.55
N SER A 260 0.63 -5.16 13.27
CA SER A 260 -0.05 -4.48 12.14
C SER A 260 -1.56 -4.78 12.08
N GLN A 261 -1.99 -5.93 12.62
CA GLN A 261 -3.36 -6.44 12.49
C GLN A 261 -4.33 -5.94 13.57
N THR A 262 -3.85 -5.30 14.64
CA THR A 262 -4.75 -4.80 15.70
C THR A 262 -5.62 -3.64 15.17
N PRO A 263 -6.94 -3.58 15.43
CA PRO A 263 -7.72 -2.42 15.02
C PRO A 263 -7.21 -1.14 15.68
N ILE A 264 -7.11 -0.03 14.93
CA ILE A 264 -6.57 1.25 15.45
C ILE A 264 -7.38 1.75 16.67
N ALA A 265 -8.69 1.51 16.66
CA ALA A 265 -9.56 1.85 17.79
C ALA A 265 -9.16 1.14 19.08
N ASP A 266 -8.63 -0.08 18.98
CA ASP A 266 -8.32 -0.93 20.12
C ASP A 266 -6.90 -0.69 20.65
N ILE A 267 -6.00 -0.06 19.87
CA ILE A 267 -4.58 0.07 20.25
C ILE A 267 -4.46 0.83 21.58
N GLY A 268 -5.12 1.97 21.70
CA GLY A 268 -5.00 2.80 22.92
C GLY A 268 -5.59 2.13 24.14
N ASP A 269 -6.77 1.55 23.99
CA ASP A 269 -7.53 0.99 25.10
C ASP A 269 -6.86 -0.32 25.58
N LYS A 270 -6.35 -1.14 24.66
CA LYS A 270 -5.58 -2.36 24.98
C LYS A 270 -4.21 -2.05 25.59
N LEU A 271 -3.50 -1.02 25.13
CA LEU A 271 -2.19 -0.68 25.70
C LEU A 271 -2.31 -0.10 27.12
N GLU A 272 -3.33 0.74 27.37
CA GLU A 272 -3.62 1.23 28.72
C GLU A 272 -4.06 0.09 29.65
N GLU A 273 -4.90 -0.85 29.17
CA GLU A 273 -5.27 -2.07 29.90
C GLU A 273 -4.06 -2.98 30.18
N GLU A 274 -3.19 -3.24 29.19
CA GLU A 274 -2.01 -4.11 29.35
C GLU A 274 -0.92 -3.49 30.26
N GLU A 275 -0.77 -2.16 30.28
CA GLU A 275 0.19 -1.48 31.17
C GLU A 275 -0.28 -1.44 32.64
N THR A 276 -1.60 -1.42 32.88
CA THR A 276 -2.18 -1.35 34.24
C THR A 276 -2.61 -2.70 34.79
N ALA A 277 -2.72 -3.73 33.95
CA ALA A 277 -3.06 -5.08 34.36
C ALA A 277 -1.90 -5.76 35.11
N GLU A 278 -2.22 -6.35 36.26
CA GLU A 278 -1.36 -7.32 36.91
C GLU A 278 -1.73 -8.73 36.42
N ALA A 279 -0.75 -9.61 36.30
CA ALA A 279 -1.02 -10.98 35.90
C ALA A 279 -1.74 -11.75 37.03
N ASP A 280 -2.85 -12.42 36.69
CA ASP A 280 -3.65 -13.23 37.62
C ASP A 280 -2.82 -14.34 38.30
N SER A 281 -1.80 -14.87 37.61
CA SER A 281 -0.85 -15.83 38.17
C SER A 281 0.54 -15.75 37.51
N VAL A 282 1.58 -16.13 38.27
CA VAL A 282 2.96 -16.22 37.77
C VAL A 282 3.08 -17.23 36.63
N THR A 283 2.28 -18.30 36.65
CA THR A 283 2.25 -19.31 35.58
C THR A 283 1.73 -18.72 34.27
N GLN A 284 0.61 -17.98 34.31
CA GLN A 284 0.10 -17.29 33.12
C GLN A 284 1.07 -16.24 32.61
N LEU A 285 1.72 -15.47 33.50
CA LEU A 285 2.75 -14.51 33.10
C LEU A 285 3.93 -15.18 32.37
N ARG A 286 4.36 -16.36 32.84
CA ARG A 286 5.42 -17.13 32.16
C ARG A 286 4.98 -17.58 30.78
N ASP A 287 3.76 -18.08 30.64
CA ASP A 287 3.22 -18.53 29.37
C ASP A 287 3.07 -17.37 28.38
N ASP A 288 2.57 -16.22 28.82
CA ASP A 288 2.40 -15.02 27.99
C ASP A 288 3.74 -14.43 27.54
N LEU A 289 4.72 -14.33 28.44
CA LEU A 289 6.08 -13.89 28.10
C LEU A 289 6.78 -14.87 27.15
N ALA A 290 6.59 -16.18 27.35
CA ALA A 290 7.13 -17.20 26.46
C ALA A 290 6.48 -17.14 25.07
N MET A 291 5.18 -16.87 24.99
CA MET A 291 4.46 -16.75 23.72
C MET A 291 4.97 -15.58 22.88
N GLU A 292 5.30 -14.43 23.50
CA GLU A 292 5.86 -13.27 22.79
C GLU A 292 7.28 -13.52 22.24
N LEU A 293 8.05 -14.41 22.89
CA LEU A 293 9.42 -14.76 22.46
C LEU A 293 9.45 -15.75 21.29
N VAL A 294 8.34 -16.41 21.01
CA VAL A 294 8.21 -17.45 19.97
C VAL A 294 7.56 -16.85 18.73
N SER A 295 8.06 -17.21 17.54
CA SER A 295 7.48 -16.73 16.28
C SER A 295 6.02 -17.20 16.15
N PRO A 296 5.16 -16.48 15.41
CA PRO A 296 3.78 -16.91 15.17
C PRO A 296 3.64 -18.29 14.52
N PHE A 297 4.69 -18.76 13.81
CA PHE A 297 4.73 -20.09 13.19
C PHE A 297 5.50 -21.13 14.02
N GLY A 298 6.04 -20.74 15.18
CA GLY A 298 6.67 -21.64 16.16
C GLY A 298 8.03 -22.22 15.77
N ARG A 299 8.67 -21.73 14.70
CA ARG A 299 9.96 -22.29 14.21
C ARG A 299 11.18 -21.58 14.78
N LEU A 300 11.04 -20.30 15.12
CA LEU A 300 12.12 -19.46 15.62
C LEU A 300 11.73 -18.91 16.98
N THR A 301 12.68 -18.93 17.90
CA THR A 301 12.52 -18.37 19.24
C THR A 301 13.65 -17.39 19.49
N TYR A 302 13.34 -16.22 20.03
CA TYR A 302 14.36 -15.28 20.47
C TYR A 302 15.21 -15.95 21.56
N PRO A 303 16.56 -15.95 21.48
CA PRO A 303 17.45 -15.06 20.71
C PRO A 303 18.07 -15.70 19.45
N GLN A 304 17.55 -16.82 18.95
CA GLN A 304 18.14 -17.55 17.82
C GLN A 304 18.08 -16.77 16.50
N ASN A 305 17.24 -15.74 16.43
CA ASN A 305 17.09 -14.84 15.28
C ASN A 305 18.26 -13.86 15.12
N LEU A 306 19.09 -13.64 16.14
CA LEU A 306 20.22 -12.69 16.12
C LEU A 306 21.41 -13.25 15.32
N THR A 307 21.19 -13.51 14.04
CA THR A 307 22.19 -14.01 13.09
C THR A 307 22.32 -13.05 11.91
N ALA A 308 23.50 -12.98 11.30
CA ALA A 308 23.72 -12.16 10.11
C ALA A 308 22.83 -12.59 8.94
N ALA A 309 22.54 -13.89 8.82
CA ALA A 309 21.66 -14.42 7.76
C ALA A 309 20.22 -13.91 7.90
N ASN A 310 19.64 -13.94 9.10
CA ASN A 310 18.29 -13.41 9.34
C ASN A 310 18.25 -11.89 9.12
N TYR A 311 19.31 -11.18 9.54
CA TYR A 311 19.39 -9.74 9.33
C TYR A 311 19.43 -9.35 7.85
N VAL A 312 20.30 -9.99 7.05
CA VAL A 312 20.40 -9.73 5.61
C VAL A 312 19.11 -10.12 4.88
N ASP A 313 18.48 -11.22 5.26
CA ASP A 313 17.18 -11.61 4.70
C ASP A 313 16.09 -10.56 5.00
N PHE A 314 16.04 -9.99 6.21
CA PHE A 314 15.17 -8.86 6.52
C PHE A 314 15.48 -7.61 5.70
N LEU A 315 16.75 -7.28 5.46
CA LEU A 315 17.10 -6.12 4.63
C LEU A 315 16.53 -6.25 3.21
N LEU A 316 16.52 -7.46 2.64
CA LEU A 316 16.00 -7.74 1.30
C LEU A 316 14.48 -7.90 1.25
N CYS A 317 13.83 -8.31 2.34
CA CYS A 317 12.38 -8.46 2.37
C CYS A 317 11.67 -7.12 2.13
N PRO A 318 10.60 -7.07 1.30
CA PRO A 318 9.88 -5.85 0.94
C PRO A 318 8.91 -5.39 2.06
N THR A 319 9.41 -5.33 3.30
CA THR A 319 8.69 -4.85 4.48
C THR A 319 9.59 -3.94 5.32
N LEU A 320 8.99 -2.97 6.01
CA LEU A 320 9.68 -2.05 6.90
C LEU A 320 9.59 -2.46 8.37
N CYS A 321 8.67 -3.37 8.70
CA CYS A 321 8.50 -3.89 10.05
C CYS A 321 9.23 -5.23 10.20
N TYR A 322 10.18 -5.28 11.12
CA TYR A 322 10.86 -6.51 11.49
C TYR A 322 9.91 -7.42 12.29
N GLU A 323 9.89 -8.70 11.94
CA GLU A 323 9.21 -9.77 12.66
C GLU A 323 10.15 -10.99 12.72
N LEU A 324 9.97 -11.86 13.73
CA LEU A 324 10.81 -13.06 13.88
C LEU A 324 10.74 -13.98 12.65
N GLU A 325 9.55 -14.09 12.06
CA GLU A 325 9.31 -14.95 10.90
C GLU A 325 8.25 -14.34 9.99
N TYR A 326 8.43 -14.54 8.69
CA TYR A 326 7.54 -14.05 7.64
C TYR A 326 6.90 -15.21 6.90
N PRO A 327 5.66 -15.05 6.40
CA PRO A 327 5.04 -16.06 5.55
C PRO A 327 5.86 -16.21 4.25
N ARG A 328 6.21 -17.46 3.90
CA ARG A 328 7.04 -17.77 2.71
C ARG A 328 6.30 -18.59 1.66
N THR A 329 6.59 -18.35 0.39
CA THR A 329 6.18 -19.21 -0.72
C THR A 329 7.07 -20.45 -0.79
N SER A 330 6.53 -21.55 -1.34
CA SER A 330 7.24 -22.84 -1.41
C SER A 330 8.37 -22.86 -2.45
N SER A 331 8.27 -22.05 -3.49
CA SER A 331 9.23 -22.00 -4.59
C SER A 331 9.33 -20.59 -5.19
N ARG A 332 10.45 -20.32 -5.86
CA ARG A 332 10.72 -19.07 -6.59
C ARG A 332 10.31 -19.23 -8.05
N SER A 333 9.51 -18.32 -8.56
CA SER A 333 9.16 -18.19 -9.98
C SER A 333 10.11 -17.22 -10.69
N TYR A 334 11.18 -17.75 -11.28
CA TYR A 334 12.13 -16.92 -12.06
C TYR A 334 11.47 -16.22 -13.26
N LEU A 335 10.40 -16.80 -13.81
CA LEU A 335 9.65 -16.19 -14.90
C LEU A 335 8.88 -14.94 -14.43
N GLU A 336 8.29 -14.97 -13.22
CA GLU A 336 7.66 -13.79 -12.64
C GLU A 336 8.69 -12.69 -12.37
N ILE A 337 9.87 -13.05 -11.84
CA ILE A 337 10.97 -12.08 -11.65
C ILE A 337 11.34 -11.42 -12.97
N PHE A 338 11.48 -12.21 -14.05
CA PHE A 338 11.81 -11.70 -15.38
C PHE A 338 10.77 -10.70 -15.87
N TRP A 339 9.48 -11.05 -15.85
CA TRP A 339 8.41 -10.15 -16.32
C TRP A 339 8.30 -8.88 -15.48
N LYS A 340 8.42 -8.97 -14.16
CA LYS A 340 8.42 -7.78 -13.28
C LYS A 340 9.63 -6.89 -13.53
N THR A 341 10.82 -7.48 -13.71
CA THR A 341 12.04 -6.72 -14.02
C THR A 341 11.93 -6.01 -15.37
N LEU A 342 11.40 -6.70 -16.39
CA LEU A 342 11.13 -6.10 -17.71
C LEU A 342 10.11 -4.95 -17.59
N ALA A 343 9.07 -5.13 -16.78
CA ALA A 343 8.07 -4.08 -16.54
C ALA A 343 8.67 -2.86 -15.83
N VAL A 344 9.58 -3.04 -14.84
CA VAL A 344 10.32 -1.93 -14.23
C VAL A 344 11.08 -1.13 -15.29
N VAL A 345 11.86 -1.80 -16.15
CA VAL A 345 12.62 -1.14 -17.22
C VAL A 345 11.69 -0.41 -18.20
N GLY A 346 10.58 -1.05 -18.60
CA GLY A 346 9.58 -0.46 -19.48
C GLY A 346 8.91 0.78 -18.89
N CYS A 347 8.52 0.74 -17.62
CA CYS A 347 7.92 1.89 -16.93
C CYS A 347 8.90 3.05 -16.73
N ILE A 348 10.17 2.78 -16.39
CA ILE A 348 11.21 3.81 -16.27
C ILE A 348 11.44 4.49 -17.63
N PHE A 349 11.47 3.70 -18.71
CA PHE A 349 11.55 4.23 -20.07
C PHE A 349 10.34 5.13 -20.40
N LEU A 350 9.12 4.70 -20.09
CA LEU A 350 7.90 5.50 -20.26
C LEU A 350 7.91 6.78 -19.44
N LEU A 351 8.38 6.71 -18.19
CA LEU A 351 8.51 7.87 -17.31
C LEU A 351 9.50 8.89 -17.88
N THR A 352 10.61 8.41 -18.46
CA THR A 352 11.63 9.26 -19.09
C THR A 352 11.06 9.98 -20.30
N ILE A 353 10.38 9.26 -21.21
CA ILE A 353 9.69 9.88 -22.36
C ILE A 353 8.64 10.89 -21.89
N THR A 354 7.84 10.53 -20.89
CA THR A 354 6.80 11.41 -20.36
C THR A 354 7.41 12.71 -19.79
N SER A 355 8.55 12.60 -19.10
CA SER A 355 9.27 13.75 -18.56
C SER A 355 9.84 14.64 -19.67
N GLU A 356 10.57 14.07 -20.62
CA GLU A 356 11.26 14.83 -21.67
C GLU A 356 10.32 15.54 -22.63
N GLU A 357 9.18 14.94 -22.95
CA GLU A 357 8.28 15.46 -23.98
C GLU A 357 7.16 16.34 -23.42
N PHE A 358 6.70 16.07 -22.20
CA PHE A 358 5.50 16.71 -21.67
C PHE A 358 5.75 17.52 -20.40
N ILE A 359 6.78 17.22 -19.60
CA ILE A 359 7.04 17.92 -18.34
C ILE A 359 8.09 19.01 -18.54
N ILE A 360 9.27 18.64 -19.03
CA ILE A 360 10.41 19.55 -19.08
C ILE A 360 10.18 20.73 -20.04
N PRO A 361 9.62 20.57 -21.26
CA PRO A 361 9.42 21.71 -22.15
C PRO A 361 8.48 22.77 -21.56
N VAL A 362 7.46 22.32 -20.82
CA VAL A 362 6.53 23.21 -20.11
C VAL A 362 7.25 23.99 -18.99
N LEU A 363 8.17 23.33 -18.28
CA LEU A 363 8.97 23.98 -17.23
C LEU A 363 9.98 24.97 -17.83
N ASP A 364 10.69 24.60 -18.89
CA ASP A 364 11.68 25.45 -19.57
C ASP A 364 10.99 26.73 -20.11
N GLU A 365 9.83 26.61 -20.79
CA GLU A 365 9.03 27.74 -21.29
C GLU A 365 8.53 28.64 -20.14
N SER A 366 8.05 28.02 -19.05
CA SER A 366 7.49 28.78 -17.92
C SER A 366 8.55 29.50 -17.11
N ALA A 367 9.75 28.92 -16.98
CA ALA A 367 10.88 29.53 -16.29
C ALA A 367 11.30 30.83 -16.97
N GLU A 368 11.47 30.82 -18.29
CA GLU A 368 11.81 32.02 -19.07
C GLU A 368 10.74 33.11 -18.93
N ARG A 369 9.46 32.74 -18.98
CA ARG A 369 8.33 33.68 -18.81
C ARG A 369 8.26 34.27 -17.39
N LEU A 370 8.63 33.50 -16.37
CA LEU A 370 8.67 33.98 -14.97
C LEU A 370 9.88 34.88 -14.71
N GLU A 371 11.01 34.68 -15.38
CA GLU A 371 12.18 35.58 -15.26
C GLU A 371 11.88 36.97 -15.83
N HIS A 372 11.09 37.05 -16.90
CA HIS A 372 10.76 38.31 -17.58
C HIS A 372 9.46 38.97 -17.07
N GLN A 373 8.86 38.44 -16.00
CA GLN A 373 7.60 38.97 -15.48
C GLN A 373 7.77 40.41 -14.98
N HIS A 374 6.82 41.30 -15.31
CA HIS A 374 6.85 42.69 -14.85
C HIS A 374 5.98 42.87 -13.60
N ASN A 375 4.89 42.09 -13.48
CA ASN A 375 3.92 42.18 -12.40
C ASN A 375 3.63 40.83 -11.73
N TRP A 376 3.35 40.83 -10.43
CA TRP A 376 2.99 39.62 -9.67
C TRP A 376 1.72 38.91 -10.20
N GLN A 377 0.78 39.67 -10.77
CA GLN A 377 -0.44 39.11 -11.37
C GLN A 377 -0.14 38.27 -12.61
N GLU A 378 0.79 38.74 -13.45
CA GLU A 378 1.27 37.99 -14.62
C GLU A 378 2.01 36.73 -14.18
N GLY A 379 2.88 36.84 -13.18
CA GLY A 379 3.55 35.68 -12.58
C GLY A 379 2.59 34.61 -12.06
N SER A 380 1.54 35.04 -11.34
CA SER A 380 0.53 34.13 -10.81
C SER A 380 -0.27 33.44 -11.94
N LEU A 381 -0.57 34.16 -13.02
CA LEU A 381 -1.25 33.59 -14.18
C LEU A 381 -0.37 32.59 -14.94
N VAL A 382 0.92 32.93 -15.17
CA VAL A 382 1.89 32.01 -15.77
C VAL A 382 2.01 30.75 -14.92
N PHE A 383 2.17 30.90 -13.61
CA PHE A 383 2.22 29.77 -12.68
C PHE A 383 0.98 28.88 -12.75
N ALA A 384 -0.23 29.48 -12.73
CA ALA A 384 -1.48 28.73 -12.84
C ALA A 384 -1.61 28.00 -14.20
N GLU A 385 -1.17 28.64 -15.29
CA GLU A 385 -1.12 28.04 -16.62
C GLU A 385 -0.16 26.83 -16.65
N THR A 386 1.04 26.97 -16.07
CA THR A 386 2.01 25.87 -15.95
C THR A 386 1.41 24.71 -15.17
N VAL A 387 0.83 24.95 -13.99
CA VAL A 387 0.22 23.89 -13.17
C VAL A 387 -0.85 23.16 -13.96
N SER A 388 -1.71 23.89 -14.67
CA SER A 388 -2.76 23.31 -15.52
C SER A 388 -2.20 22.41 -16.63
N ARG A 389 -1.18 22.86 -17.35
CA ARG A 389 -0.49 22.07 -18.40
C ARG A 389 0.17 20.81 -17.83
N LEU A 390 0.63 20.86 -16.57
CA LEU A 390 1.31 19.77 -15.89
C LEU A 390 0.37 18.73 -15.24
N LEU A 391 -0.94 19.00 -15.10
CA LEU A 391 -1.90 18.09 -14.43
C LEU A 391 -1.87 16.67 -15.00
N PHE A 392 -2.03 16.53 -16.32
CA PHE A 392 -2.12 15.22 -16.96
C PHE A 392 -0.77 14.48 -17.02
N PRO A 393 0.35 15.12 -17.43
CA PRO A 393 1.66 14.47 -17.39
C PRO A 393 2.06 13.98 -15.99
N PHE A 394 1.78 14.76 -14.94
CA PHE A 394 2.07 14.34 -13.56
C PHE A 394 1.15 13.22 -13.08
N MET A 395 -0.11 13.18 -13.50
CA MET A 395 -1.00 12.05 -13.21
C MET A 395 -0.44 10.75 -13.80
N VAL A 396 -0.01 10.77 -15.06
CA VAL A 396 0.62 9.61 -15.71
C VAL A 396 1.92 9.22 -15.02
N ALA A 397 2.79 10.19 -14.73
CA ALA A 397 4.05 9.95 -14.04
C ALA A 397 3.83 9.33 -12.64
N PHE A 398 2.87 9.84 -11.88
CA PHE A 398 2.50 9.32 -10.57
C PHE A 398 2.03 7.86 -10.63
N LEU A 399 1.14 7.53 -11.57
CA LEU A 399 0.66 6.15 -11.77
C LEU A 399 1.79 5.21 -12.23
N LEU A 400 2.70 5.67 -13.08
CA LEU A 400 3.87 4.89 -13.50
C LEU A 400 4.83 4.64 -12.33
N VAL A 401 5.13 5.66 -11.52
CA VAL A 401 5.99 5.53 -10.33
C VAL A 401 5.36 4.56 -9.32
N PHE A 402 4.04 4.65 -9.12
CA PHE A 402 3.30 3.71 -8.29
C PHE A 402 3.50 2.26 -8.74
N LEU A 403 3.29 1.98 -10.04
CA LEU A 403 3.45 0.64 -10.61
C LEU A 403 4.90 0.16 -10.52
N VAL A 404 5.88 1.03 -10.80
CA VAL A 404 7.31 0.69 -10.68
C VAL A 404 7.63 0.23 -9.28
N ILE A 405 7.27 1.00 -8.26
CA ILE A 405 7.65 0.72 -6.88
C ILE A 405 6.83 -0.43 -6.32
N PHE A 406 5.51 -0.30 -6.27
CA PHE A 406 4.66 -1.16 -5.45
C PHE A 406 4.30 -2.48 -6.14
N GLU A 407 4.05 -2.46 -7.45
CA GLU A 407 3.65 -3.67 -8.18
C GLU A 407 4.88 -4.46 -8.65
N TYR A 408 5.83 -3.79 -9.30
CA TYR A 408 6.92 -4.48 -9.97
C TYR A 408 8.18 -4.63 -9.11
N LEU A 409 8.68 -3.58 -8.47
CA LEU A 409 9.92 -3.64 -7.69
C LEU A 409 9.73 -4.43 -6.40
N LEU A 410 8.78 -4.04 -5.53
CA LEU A 410 8.48 -4.80 -4.31
C LEU A 410 8.02 -6.22 -4.64
N GLY A 411 7.24 -6.38 -5.71
CA GLY A 411 6.82 -7.69 -6.20
C GLY A 411 7.98 -8.58 -6.68
N ALA A 412 9.05 -8.01 -7.24
CA ALA A 412 10.25 -8.74 -7.63
C ALA A 412 11.08 -9.13 -6.40
N PHE A 413 11.28 -8.21 -5.46
CA PHE A 413 11.95 -8.51 -4.18
C PHE A 413 11.19 -9.58 -3.38
N ALA A 414 9.86 -9.54 -3.38
CA ALA A 414 9.03 -10.56 -2.73
C ALA A 414 9.26 -11.95 -3.32
N GLU A 415 9.42 -12.05 -4.64
CA GLU A 415 9.70 -13.33 -5.30
C GLU A 415 11.14 -13.80 -5.03
N ILE A 416 12.12 -12.88 -5.03
CA ILE A 416 13.52 -13.18 -4.71
C ILE A 416 13.65 -13.76 -3.29
N THR A 417 12.99 -13.13 -2.31
CA THR A 417 13.03 -13.57 -0.91
C THR A 417 11.97 -14.63 -0.57
N CYS A 418 11.17 -15.08 -1.53
CA CYS A 418 10.00 -15.95 -1.27
C CYS A 418 9.00 -15.35 -0.26
N PHE A 419 8.92 -14.03 -0.11
CA PHE A 419 7.96 -13.36 0.77
C PHE A 419 6.54 -13.51 0.20
N ALA A 420 5.64 -14.10 0.99
CA ALA A 420 4.29 -14.44 0.55
C ALA A 420 3.27 -13.32 0.79
N ASP A 421 3.52 -12.41 1.73
CA ASP A 421 2.65 -11.27 1.98
C ASP A 421 2.90 -10.18 0.91
N ARG A 422 2.09 -10.19 -0.15
CA ARG A 422 2.26 -9.29 -1.31
C ARG A 422 1.31 -8.10 -1.28
N GLN A 423 0.66 -7.83 -0.15
CA GLN A 423 -0.27 -6.72 -0.01
C GLN A 423 0.49 -5.41 0.27
N PHE A 424 1.17 -4.88 -0.74
CA PHE A 424 1.91 -3.61 -0.62
C PHE A 424 1.02 -2.37 -0.68
N TYR A 425 -0.18 -2.52 -1.25
CA TYR A 425 -1.19 -1.48 -1.41
C TYR A 425 -2.60 -2.10 -1.40
N SER A 426 -3.62 -1.29 -1.15
CA SER A 426 -5.05 -1.62 -1.34
C SER A 426 -5.63 -0.81 -2.50
N ASP A 427 -6.93 -0.90 -2.71
CA ASP A 427 -7.72 -0.16 -3.70
C ASP A 427 -7.86 1.36 -3.40
N TRP A 428 -6.72 2.02 -3.16
CA TRP A 428 -6.61 3.44 -2.81
C TRP A 428 -7.22 4.40 -3.84
N TRP A 429 -7.41 3.96 -5.09
CA TRP A 429 -8.09 4.74 -6.12
C TRP A 429 -9.59 4.97 -5.80
N ASN A 430 -10.15 4.16 -4.91
CA ASN A 430 -11.51 4.30 -4.38
C ASN A 430 -11.58 5.14 -3.09
N SER A 431 -10.45 5.58 -2.53
CA SER A 431 -10.43 6.32 -1.26
C SER A 431 -11.28 7.60 -1.34
N LEU A 432 -11.98 7.91 -0.24
CA LEU A 432 -12.89 9.05 -0.12
C LEU A 432 -12.23 10.24 0.57
N ASP A 433 -11.20 10.01 1.39
CA ASP A 433 -10.45 11.04 2.08
C ASP A 433 -8.95 10.74 2.13
N TRP A 434 -8.15 11.75 2.50
CA TRP A 434 -6.69 11.60 2.58
C TRP A 434 -6.23 10.63 3.68
N LEU A 435 -7.03 10.43 4.75
CA LEU A 435 -6.67 9.46 5.80
C LEU A 435 -6.76 8.03 5.30
N GLU A 436 -7.84 7.71 4.57
CA GLU A 436 -8.05 6.43 3.91
C GLU A 436 -6.94 6.16 2.89
N PHE A 437 -6.66 7.14 2.02
CA PHE A 437 -5.55 7.06 1.06
C PHE A 437 -4.20 6.78 1.75
N SER A 438 -3.89 7.50 2.84
CA SER A 438 -2.60 7.35 3.54
C SER A 438 -2.38 5.94 4.12
N ARG A 439 -3.46 5.18 4.37
CA ARG A 439 -3.42 3.80 4.85
C ARG A 439 -3.28 2.79 3.72
N GLU A 440 -3.87 3.09 2.57
CA GLU A 440 -4.08 2.12 1.48
C GLU A 440 -3.03 2.22 0.38
N TRP A 441 -2.44 3.39 0.17
CA TRP A 441 -1.46 3.62 -0.90
C TRP A 441 -0.13 2.88 -0.68
N ASN A 442 0.46 3.04 0.51
CA ASN A 442 1.76 2.46 0.86
C ASN A 442 1.64 1.75 2.20
N VAL A 443 1.14 0.51 2.14
CA VAL A 443 0.87 -0.32 3.32
C VAL A 443 2.14 -0.55 4.15
N PRO A 444 3.33 -0.84 3.58
CA PRO A 444 4.55 -1.01 4.37
C PRO A 444 4.91 0.22 5.22
N VAL A 445 4.84 1.43 4.64
CA VAL A 445 5.12 2.67 5.38
C VAL A 445 4.02 2.94 6.40
N HIS A 446 2.75 2.73 6.03
CA HIS A 446 1.64 2.87 6.97
C HIS A 446 1.82 1.96 8.19
N HIS A 447 2.16 0.68 8.00
CA HIS A 447 2.44 -0.26 9.07
C HIS A 447 3.59 0.21 9.97
N PHE A 448 4.67 0.75 9.39
CA PHE A 448 5.78 1.29 10.15
C PHE A 448 5.35 2.47 11.04
N PHE A 449 4.71 3.49 10.46
CA PHE A 449 4.23 4.65 11.20
C PHE A 449 3.20 4.26 12.26
N ARG A 450 2.27 3.35 11.94
CA ARG A 450 1.28 2.85 12.89
C ARG A 450 1.93 2.17 14.10
N ARG A 451 2.94 1.32 13.87
CA ARG A 451 3.63 0.53 14.90
C ARG A 451 4.60 1.37 15.73
N HIS A 452 5.47 2.16 15.11
CA HIS A 452 6.59 2.81 15.78
C HIS A 452 6.35 4.29 16.13
N VAL A 453 5.40 4.96 15.48
CA VAL A 453 5.11 6.39 15.72
C VAL A 453 3.76 6.55 16.42
N TYR A 454 2.69 6.05 15.82
CA TYR A 454 1.33 6.20 16.34
C TYR A 454 1.15 5.45 17.65
N SER A 455 1.50 4.15 17.70
CA SER A 455 1.36 3.36 18.92
C SER A 455 2.18 3.95 20.07
N ALA A 456 3.44 4.29 19.82
CA ALA A 456 4.30 4.92 20.81
C ALA A 456 3.75 6.27 21.32
N SER A 457 3.19 7.08 20.43
CA SER A 457 2.54 8.35 20.82
C SER A 457 1.25 8.09 21.60
N ARG A 458 0.50 7.03 21.28
CA ARG A 458 -0.77 6.73 21.93
C ARG A 458 -0.60 6.29 23.38
N ASN A 459 0.51 5.68 23.78
CA ASN A 459 0.76 5.34 25.19
C ASN A 459 0.75 6.57 26.11
N THR A 460 1.07 7.76 25.58
CA THR A 460 1.17 9.00 26.39
C THR A 460 0.17 10.09 26.02
N MET A 461 -0.39 10.05 24.79
CA MET A 461 -1.18 11.15 24.22
C MET A 461 -2.55 10.69 23.73
N SER A 462 -3.48 11.65 23.58
CA SER A 462 -4.82 11.39 23.04
C SER A 462 -4.81 11.04 21.54
N ARG A 463 -5.87 10.36 21.06
CA ARG A 463 -5.99 9.93 19.65
C ARG A 463 -5.77 11.06 18.62
N PRO A 464 -6.34 12.27 18.76
CA PRO A 464 -6.11 13.36 17.80
C PRO A 464 -4.65 13.85 17.79
N VAL A 465 -4.01 13.91 18.96
CA VAL A 465 -2.62 14.33 19.11
C VAL A 465 -1.67 13.28 18.50
N ALA A 466 -1.90 11.99 18.75
CA ALA A 466 -1.13 10.91 18.14
C ALA A 466 -1.22 10.91 16.60
N THR A 467 -2.42 11.15 16.04
CA THR A 467 -2.61 11.33 14.60
C THR A 467 -1.83 12.55 14.09
N PHE A 468 -1.94 13.70 14.78
CA PHE A 468 -1.21 14.91 14.40
C PHE A 468 0.31 14.69 14.41
N ILE A 469 0.87 14.06 15.45
CA ILE A 469 2.30 13.71 15.53
C ILE A 469 2.70 12.81 14.36
N THR A 470 1.89 11.81 14.03
CA THR A 470 2.16 10.89 12.92
C THR A 470 2.24 11.63 11.58
N PHE A 471 1.29 12.53 11.31
CA PHE A 471 1.31 13.38 10.12
C PHE A 471 2.46 14.39 10.13
N LEU A 472 2.81 14.93 11.31
CA LEU A 472 3.94 15.85 11.45
C LEU A 472 5.26 15.17 11.11
N VAL A 473 5.53 13.99 11.67
CA VAL A 473 6.74 13.21 11.35
C VAL A 473 6.77 12.84 9.87
N SER A 474 5.63 12.44 9.29
CA SER A 474 5.52 12.15 7.86
C SER A 474 5.82 13.39 7.00
N SER A 475 5.27 14.56 7.32
CA SER A 475 5.49 15.80 6.57
C SER A 475 6.96 16.27 6.63
N ILE A 476 7.63 16.09 7.77
CA ILE A 476 9.07 16.37 7.91
C ILE A 476 9.88 15.42 7.01
N ALA A 477 9.55 14.13 6.97
CA ALA A 477 10.23 13.18 6.09
C ALA A 477 10.03 13.52 4.60
N HIS A 478 8.84 13.97 4.20
CA HIS A 478 8.60 14.41 2.82
C HIS A 478 9.34 15.72 2.49
N GLU A 479 9.39 16.69 3.41
CA GLU A 479 10.19 17.90 3.22
C GLU A 479 11.69 17.58 3.14
N LEU A 480 12.17 16.62 3.94
CA LEU A 480 13.53 16.13 3.85
C LEU A 480 13.84 15.55 2.46
N VAL A 481 12.94 14.72 1.91
CA VAL A 481 13.09 14.21 0.53
C VAL A 481 13.12 15.36 -0.47
N MET A 482 12.18 16.29 -0.40
CA MET A 482 12.14 17.45 -1.32
C MET A 482 13.38 18.34 -1.19
N GLY A 483 13.85 18.56 0.04
CA GLY A 483 15.04 19.35 0.35
C GLY A 483 16.32 18.69 -0.17
N CYS A 484 16.44 17.35 -0.06
CA CYS A 484 17.55 16.61 -0.64
C CYS A 484 17.55 16.64 -2.18
N ILE A 485 16.37 16.56 -2.81
CA ILE A 485 16.23 16.57 -4.28
C ILE A 485 16.57 17.94 -4.86
N THR A 486 16.06 19.01 -4.24
CA THR A 486 16.23 20.37 -4.75
C THR A 486 17.43 21.10 -4.19
N ARG A 487 18.13 20.51 -3.22
CA ARG A 487 19.15 21.14 -2.37
C ARG A 487 18.67 22.42 -1.68
N LYS A 488 17.36 22.62 -1.54
CA LYS A 488 16.74 23.83 -0.97
C LYS A 488 15.62 23.43 -0.03
N PHE A 489 15.74 23.80 1.24
CA PHE A 489 14.65 23.67 2.21
C PHE A 489 13.71 24.87 2.06
N ARG A 490 12.54 24.66 1.44
CA ARG A 490 11.54 25.70 1.18
C ARG A 490 10.30 25.59 2.08
N GLY A 491 9.97 24.41 2.56
CA GLY A 491 8.82 24.17 3.45
C GLY A 491 7.46 24.09 2.74
N TYR A 492 7.40 24.24 1.41
CA TYR A 492 6.13 24.16 0.68
C TYR A 492 5.50 22.77 0.79
N GLY A 493 6.31 21.71 0.73
CA GLY A 493 5.84 20.32 0.87
C GLY A 493 5.36 20.01 2.27
N PHE A 494 6.10 20.48 3.27
CA PHE A 494 5.68 20.42 4.67
C PHE A 494 4.29 21.04 4.87
N VAL A 495 4.08 22.27 4.40
CA VAL A 495 2.80 22.98 4.55
C VAL A 495 1.68 22.28 3.78
N ALA A 496 1.93 21.83 2.54
CA ALA A 496 0.95 21.14 1.73
C ALA A 496 0.49 19.81 2.37
N MET A 497 1.42 19.04 2.93
CA MET A 497 1.11 17.81 3.68
C MET A 497 0.30 18.11 4.94
N MET A 498 0.67 19.14 5.71
CA MET A 498 -0.08 19.53 6.90
C MET A 498 -1.49 20.04 6.57
N LEU A 499 -1.69 20.64 5.40
CA LEU A 499 -2.99 21.11 4.92
C LEU A 499 -3.96 19.96 4.58
N GLN A 500 -3.46 18.73 4.40
CA GLN A 500 -4.32 17.55 4.20
C GLN A 500 -5.26 17.33 5.40
N MET A 501 -4.82 17.60 6.63
CA MET A 501 -5.63 17.39 7.84
C MET A 501 -6.89 18.28 7.88
N PRO A 502 -6.79 19.62 7.65
CA PRO A 502 -7.97 20.46 7.44
C PRO A 502 -8.87 19.99 6.30
N ILE A 503 -8.30 19.57 5.17
CA ILE A 503 -9.08 19.08 4.01
C ILE A 503 -9.91 17.85 4.42
N VAL A 504 -9.32 16.92 5.15
CA VAL A 504 -10.03 15.73 5.67
C VAL A 504 -11.16 16.13 6.61
N LEU A 505 -10.95 17.12 7.48
CA LEU A 505 -12.00 17.60 8.38
C LEU A 505 -13.21 18.15 7.60
N VAL A 506 -12.94 18.87 6.50
CA VAL A 506 -13.99 19.35 5.58
C VAL A 506 -14.67 18.19 4.85
N GLN A 507 -13.92 17.23 4.31
CA GLN A 507 -14.47 16.05 3.63
C GLN A 507 -15.35 15.18 4.55
N ARG A 508 -14.98 15.09 5.84
CA ARG A 508 -15.74 14.36 6.86
C ARG A 508 -16.88 15.15 7.50
N SER A 509 -17.06 16.41 7.10
CA SER A 509 -18.16 17.24 7.59
C SER A 509 -19.52 16.64 7.23
N PRO A 510 -20.56 16.85 8.05
CA PRO A 510 -21.86 16.20 7.86
C PRO A 510 -22.52 16.52 6.51
N TRP A 511 -22.17 17.65 5.88
CA TRP A 511 -22.69 18.06 4.57
C TRP A 511 -22.13 17.25 3.40
N ILE A 512 -20.91 16.74 3.53
CA ILE A 512 -20.15 16.13 2.43
C ILE A 512 -19.95 14.61 2.65
N ARG A 513 -19.89 14.15 3.90
CA ARG A 513 -19.59 12.76 4.28
C ARG A 513 -20.44 11.70 3.56
N ASN A 514 -21.72 11.99 3.33
CA ASN A 514 -22.65 11.01 2.74
C ASN A 514 -22.53 10.91 1.20
N ARG A 515 -21.71 11.74 0.55
CA ARG A 515 -21.57 11.79 -0.91
C ARG A 515 -20.26 11.13 -1.34
N THR A 516 -20.25 9.81 -1.45
CA THR A 516 -19.05 9.01 -1.78
C THR A 516 -18.40 9.42 -3.10
N ILE A 517 -19.19 9.56 -4.17
CA ILE A 517 -18.67 9.97 -5.50
C ILE A 517 -18.04 11.37 -5.43
N LEU A 518 -18.68 12.32 -4.75
CA LEU A 518 -18.16 13.67 -4.61
C LEU A 518 -16.82 13.67 -3.85
N ASN A 519 -16.73 12.89 -2.77
CA ASN A 519 -15.51 12.76 -1.99
C ASN A 519 -14.36 12.18 -2.82
N ASN A 520 -14.63 11.11 -3.58
CA ASN A 520 -13.63 10.53 -4.47
C ASN A 520 -13.18 11.53 -5.57
N VAL A 521 -14.10 12.29 -6.15
CA VAL A 521 -13.77 13.36 -7.13
C VAL A 521 -12.91 14.44 -6.49
N LEU A 522 -13.28 14.94 -5.30
CA LEU A 522 -12.50 15.95 -4.58
C LEU A 522 -11.10 15.44 -4.22
N PHE A 523 -10.98 14.18 -3.83
CA PHE A 523 -9.72 13.51 -3.59
C PHE A 523 -8.82 13.48 -4.84
N TRP A 524 -9.33 13.01 -5.98
CA TRP A 524 -8.58 12.99 -7.24
C TRP A 524 -8.17 14.39 -7.70
N CYS A 525 -9.08 15.37 -7.63
CA CYS A 525 -8.76 16.76 -7.94
C CYS A 525 -7.64 17.30 -7.04
N SER A 526 -7.72 17.06 -5.73
CA SER A 526 -6.70 17.49 -4.76
C SER A 526 -5.35 16.80 -5.01
N MET A 527 -5.34 15.52 -5.38
CA MET A 527 -4.12 14.76 -5.63
C MET A 527 -3.39 15.26 -6.88
N ILE A 528 -4.11 15.36 -8.02
CA ILE A 528 -3.51 15.76 -9.30
C ILE A 528 -3.03 17.22 -9.23
N LEU A 529 -3.84 18.10 -8.64
CA LEU A 529 -3.45 19.49 -8.41
C LEU A 529 -2.26 19.60 -7.47
N GLY A 530 -2.26 18.84 -6.37
CA GLY A 530 -1.18 18.84 -5.39
C GLY A 530 0.17 18.45 -6.01
N LEU A 531 0.21 17.34 -6.76
CA LEU A 531 1.45 16.84 -7.39
C LEU A 531 2.04 17.82 -8.40
N SER A 532 1.19 18.36 -9.29
CA SER A 532 1.61 19.33 -10.32
C SER A 532 2.04 20.67 -9.73
N MET A 533 1.28 21.19 -8.75
CA MET A 533 1.61 22.42 -8.02
C MET A 533 2.94 22.29 -7.28
N MET A 534 3.18 21.16 -6.62
CA MET A 534 4.42 20.90 -5.90
C MET A 534 5.65 20.90 -6.81
N CYS A 535 5.55 20.32 -8.01
CA CYS A 535 6.62 20.42 -8.99
C CYS A 535 6.89 21.88 -9.38
N ALA A 536 5.85 22.62 -9.76
CA ALA A 536 5.99 24.01 -10.16
C ALA A 536 6.61 24.88 -9.05
N LEU A 537 6.18 24.70 -7.79
CA LEU A 537 6.70 25.44 -6.63
C LEU A 537 8.18 25.15 -6.31
N TYR A 538 8.65 23.92 -6.54
CA TYR A 538 10.02 23.54 -6.21
C TYR A 538 11.00 23.77 -7.36
N VAL A 539 10.53 23.74 -8.60
CA VAL A 539 11.38 23.90 -9.78
C VAL A 539 11.46 25.36 -10.24
N LEU A 540 10.32 26.08 -10.24
CA LEU A 540 10.26 27.43 -10.82
C LEU A 540 10.49 28.57 -9.82
N LEU A 541 10.01 28.39 -8.58
CA LEU A 541 10.30 29.26 -7.44
C LEU A 541 11.42 28.61 -6.61
#